data_AF-A0A914WIY9-F1
#
_entry.id   AF-A0A914WIY9-F1
#
_cell.length_a   1.000
_cell.length_b   1.000
_cell.length_c   1.000
_cell.angle_alpha   90.00
_cell.angle_beta   90.00
_cell.angle_gamma   90.00
#
_symmetry.space_group_name_H-M   'P 1'
#
loop_
_entity.id
_entity.type
_entity.pdbx_description
1 polymer ?
#
loop_
_entity_poly.entity_id
_entity_poly.type
_entity_poly.pdbx_seq_one_letter_code
_entity_poly.pdbx_strand_id
1 'polypeptide(L)' 'MKIAVIGQSAFGADVYKLLKQNGHEIVGVFTIPDNK' A
#
# COMPACT_ATOMS: atom_id res chain seq x y z
N MET A 1 -12.24 5.57 5.33
CA MET A 1 -12.29 4.09 5.23
C MET A 1 -10.96 3.53 5.69
N LYS A 2 -10.97 2.41 6.42
CA LYS A 2 -9.76 1.69 6.83
C LYS A 2 -9.38 0.69 5.74
N ILE A 3 -8.15 0.78 5.23
CA ILE A 3 -7.70 -0.01 4.07
C ILE A 3 -6.39 -0.73 4.41
N ALA A 4 -6.30 -2.02 4.11
CA ALA A 4 -5.04 -2.75 4.09
C ALA A 4 -4.57 -2.90 2.64
N VAL A 5 -3.29 -2.62 2.37
CA VAL A 5 -2.68 -2.72 1.05
C VAL A 5 -1.77 -3.95 1.00
N ILE A 6 -1.98 -4.84 0.04
CA ILE A 6 -1.15 -6.05 -0.15
C ILE A 6 -0.60 -6.02 -1.58
N GLY A 7 0.70 -5.86 -1.73
CA GLY A 7 1.34 -5.75 -3.03
C GLY A 7 2.83 -5.45 -2.94
N GLN A 8 3.56 -5.81 -4.00
CA GLN A 8 5.03 -5.72 -4.08
C GLN A 8 5.54 -4.85 -5.24
N SER A 9 4.66 -4.49 -6.18
CA SER A 9 5.05 -3.81 -7.42
C SER A 9 5.01 -2.29 -7.29
N ALA A 10 5.64 -1.59 -8.24
CA ALA A 10 5.56 -0.13 -8.37
C ALA A 10 4.09 0.36 -8.45
N PHE A 11 3.24 -0.39 -9.14
CA PHE A 11 1.80 -0.14 -9.18
C PHE A 11 1.17 -0.14 -7.78
N GLY A 12 1.52 -1.11 -6.92
CA GLY A 12 1.04 -1.15 -5.54
C GLY A 12 1.48 0.07 -4.72
N ALA A 13 2.70 0.56 -4.95
CA ALA A 13 3.20 1.77 -4.30
C ALA A 13 2.42 3.03 -4.73
N ASP A 14 2.05 3.14 -6.01
CA ASP A 14 1.28 4.28 -6.51
C ASP A 14 -0.18 4.24 -6.04
N VAL A 15 -0.79 3.05 -5.98
CA VAL A 15 -2.12 2.88 -5.37
C VAL A 15 -2.11 3.28 -3.89
N TYR A 16 -1.09 2.87 -3.13
CA TYR A 16 -0.94 3.28 -1.73
C TYR A 16 -0.88 4.81 -1.58
N LYS A 17 -0.09 5.50 -2.43
CA LYS A 17 0.02 6.97 -2.40
C LYS A 17 -1.33 7.62 -2.71
N LEU A 18 -2.04 7.15 -3.73
CA LEU A 18 -3.33 7.70 -4.13
C LEU A 18 -4.38 7.52 -3.03
N LEU A 19 -4.45 6.34 -2.42
CA LEU A 19 -5.39 6.07 -1.33
C LEU A 19 -5.12 6.96 -0.11
N LYS A 20 -3.84 7.20 0.21
CA LYS A 20 -3.44 8.10 1.29
C LYS A 20 -3.79 9.57 0.97
N GLN A 21 -3.57 10.01 -0.28
CA GLN A 21 -3.95 11.35 -0.74
C GLN A 21 -5.46 11.58 -0.70
N ASN A 22 -6.26 10.55 -0.97
CA ASN A 22 -7.71 10.59 -0.89
C ASN A 22 -8.28 10.57 0.55
N GLY A 23 -7.41 10.67 1.57
CA GLY A 23 -7.81 10.73 2.98
C GLY A 23 -8.24 9.38 3.56
N HIS A 24 -7.87 8.27 2.94
CA HIS A 24 -8.09 6.95 3.53
C HIS A 24 -7.05 6.61 4.59
N GLU A 25 -7.48 5.88 5.62
CA GLU A 25 -6.61 5.42 6.70
C GLU A 25 -6.02 4.06 6.29
N ILE A 26 -4.72 4.03 6.03
CA ILE A 26 -4.01 2.78 5.73
C ILE A 26 -3.63 2.10 7.03
N VAL A 27 -4.27 0.97 7.33
CA VAL A 27 -4.10 0.24 8.61
C VAL A 27 -3.02 -0.85 8.54
N GLY A 28 -2.51 -1.14 7.35
CA GLY A 28 -1.43 -2.10 7.16
C GLY A 28 -0.97 -2.15 5.70
N VAL A 29 0.31 -2.42 5.51
CA VAL A 29 0.92 -2.66 4.20
C VAL A 29 1.69 -3.98 4.28
N PHE A 30 1.39 -4.90 3.37
CA PHE A 30 2.03 -6.22 3.29
C PHE A 30 2.68 -6.38 1.92
N THR A 31 3.99 -6.60 1.92
CA THR A 31 4.78 -6.85 0.71
C THR A 31 5.62 -8.11 0.89
N ILE A 32 6.16 -8.64 -0.20
CA ILE A 32 7.18 -9.68 -0.11
C ILE A 32 8.43 -9.11 0.59
N PRO A 33 9.20 -9.94 1.31
CA PRO A 33 10.50 -9.54 1.83
C PRO A 33 11.45 -9.18 0.68
N ASP A 34 12.41 -8.29 0.95
CA ASP A 34 13.49 -8.05 0.00
C ASP A 34 14.28 -9.35 -0.23
N ASN A 35 14.51 -9.71 -1.49
CA ASN A 35 15.44 -10.78 -1.82
C ASN A 35 16.86 -10.29 -1.48
N LYS A 36 17.49 -10.95 -0.51
CA LYS A 36 18.91 -10.77 -0.19
C LYS A 36 19.80 -11.45 -1.23
#